data_AF-A0A946B3C8-F1
#
_entry.id   AF-A0A946B3C8-F1
#
_cell.length_a   1.000
_cell.length_b   1.000
_cell.length_c   1.000
_cell.angle_alpha   90.00
_cell.angle_beta   90.00
_cell.angle_gamma   90.00
#
_symmetry.space_group_name_H-M   'P 1'
#
loop_
_entity.id
_entity.type
_entity.pdbx_description
1 polymer ?
#
loop_
_entity_poly.entity_id
_entity_poly.type
_entity_poly.pdbx_seq_one_letter_code
_entity_poly.pdbx_strand_id
1 'polypeptide(L)'
;MSTSYDALAARFARANRVDEASGWLHWDQSVTMPPGGASARAEQLAALAEISHELIASDITGDLLAKAEAEGASSAEDPWRAANFREMQRNYLMTTAIPADLVGALSRAKNLSETAWRVARPASDFELALPAFTEL
;
A
#
# COMPACT_ATOMS: atom_id res chain seq x y z
N MET A 1 26.58 -7.74 15.96
CA MET A 1 25.43 -8.65 15.85
C MET A 1 24.30 -7.85 15.22
N SER A 2 23.56 -8.41 14.26
CA SER A 2 22.37 -7.73 13.70
C SER A 2 21.27 -7.72 14.76
N THR A 3 20.73 -6.54 15.07
CA THR A 3 19.62 -6.39 16.03
C THR A 3 18.29 -6.79 15.39
N SER A 4 17.24 -6.97 16.19
CA SER A 4 15.88 -7.17 15.66
C SER A 4 15.41 -5.95 14.86
N TYR A 5 15.83 -4.75 15.27
CA TYR A 5 15.61 -3.52 14.52
C TYR A 5 16.25 -3.56 13.12
N ASP A 6 17.49 -4.03 12.99
CA ASP A 6 18.17 -4.07 11.68
C ASP A 6 17.46 -5.04 10.72
N ALA A 7 17.00 -6.18 11.22
CA ALA A 7 16.21 -7.13 10.45
C ALA A 7 14.84 -6.55 10.03
N LEU A 8 14.17 -5.84 10.94
CA LEU A 8 12.93 -5.11 10.66
C LEU A 8 13.15 -4.05 9.57
N ALA A 9 14.19 -3.22 9.72
CA ALA A 9 14.53 -2.17 8.77
C ALA A 9 14.84 -2.75 7.38
N ALA A 10 15.57 -3.86 7.30
CA ALA A 10 15.83 -4.54 6.04
C ALA A 10 14.54 -5.06 5.37
N ARG A 11 13.58 -5.52 6.17
CA ARG A 11 12.27 -5.99 5.68
C ARG A 11 11.43 -4.84 5.11
N PHE A 12 11.34 -3.72 5.82
CA PHE A 12 10.68 -2.51 5.32
C PHE A 12 11.39 -1.94 4.09
N ALA A 13 12.72 -1.96 4.05
CA ALA A 13 13.47 -1.54 2.87
C ALA A 13 13.13 -2.40 1.65
N ARG A 14 12.97 -3.72 1.82
CA ARG A 14 12.54 -4.61 0.73
C ARG A 14 11.13 -4.28 0.23
N ALA A 15 10.16 -4.06 1.12
CA ALA A 15 8.82 -3.64 0.73
C ALA A 15 8.85 -2.32 -0.05
N ASN A 16 9.61 -1.33 0.43
CA ASN A 16 9.78 -0.05 -0.26
C ASN A 16 10.37 -0.21 -1.68
N ARG A 17 11.29 -1.15 -1.92
CA ARG A 17 11.79 -1.42 -3.28
C ARG A 17 10.72 -1.96 -4.23
N VAL A 18 9.78 -2.75 -3.71
CA VAL A 18 8.63 -3.24 -4.48
C VAL A 18 7.68 -2.09 -4.81
N ASP A 19 7.45 -1.19 -3.85
CA ASP A 19 6.62 0.00 -4.04
C ASP A 19 7.27 0.99 -5.03
N GLU A 20 8.60 1.16 -4.98
CA GLU A 20 9.37 1.95 -5.95
C GLU A 20 9.19 1.41 -7.39
N ALA A 21 9.22 0.09 -7.57
CA ALA A 21 8.95 -0.55 -8.86
C ALA A 21 7.51 -0.29 -9.33
N SER A 22 6.54 -0.35 -8.42
CA SER A 22 5.15 0.00 -8.68
C SER A 22 4.99 1.45 -9.13
N GLY A 23 5.74 2.38 -8.51
CA GLY A 23 5.79 3.78 -8.90
C GLY A 23 6.24 4.00 -10.34
N TRP A 24 7.27 3.27 -10.78
CA TRP A 24 7.71 3.29 -12.18
C TRP A 24 6.65 2.77 -13.15
N LEU A 25 5.97 1.67 -12.80
CA LEU A 25 4.89 1.14 -13.63
C LEU A 25 3.69 2.08 -13.73
N HIS A 26 3.40 2.84 -12.67
CA HIS A 26 2.35 3.85 -12.68
C HIS A 26 2.71 5.04 -13.58
N TRP A 27 3.98 5.49 -13.53
CA TRP A 27 4.49 6.51 -14.44
C TRP A 27 4.39 6.05 -15.89
N ASP A 28 4.87 4.84 -16.19
CA ASP A 28 4.80 4.29 -17.55
C ASP A 28 3.35 4.19 -18.05
N GLN A 29 2.42 3.74 -17.19
CA GLN A 29 0.99 3.65 -17.52
C GLN A 29 0.43 5.01 -17.96
N SER A 30 0.92 6.08 -17.36
CA SER A 30 0.41 7.44 -17.55
C SER A 30 1.03 8.17 -18.73
N VAL A 31 2.24 7.79 -19.15
CA VAL A 31 3.05 8.57 -20.10
C VAL A 31 3.34 7.80 -21.39
N THR A 32 3.70 6.52 -21.29
CA THR A 32 4.34 5.77 -22.39
C THR A 32 3.56 4.53 -22.82
N MET A 33 2.77 3.94 -21.92
CA MET A 33 2.09 2.67 -22.15
C MET A 33 1.07 2.77 -23.30
N PRO A 34 1.08 1.82 -24.27
CA PRO A 34 0.08 1.81 -25.33
C PRO A 34 -1.32 1.45 -24.78
N PRO A 35 -2.42 1.88 -25.44
CA PRO A 35 -3.79 1.66 -24.95
C PRO A 35 -4.17 0.21 -24.65
N GLY A 36 -3.59 -0.76 -25.37
CA GLY A 36 -3.85 -2.19 -25.17
C GLY A 36 -3.19 -2.80 -23.93
N GLY A 37 -2.33 -2.07 -23.22
CA GLY A 37 -1.54 -2.59 -22.09
C GLY A 37 -2.26 -2.60 -20.74
N ALA A 38 -3.45 -2.01 -20.64
CA ALA A 38 -4.11 -1.72 -19.36
C ALA A 38 -4.32 -2.96 -18.47
N SER A 39 -4.81 -4.07 -19.04
CA SER A 39 -5.06 -5.30 -18.27
C SER A 39 -3.75 -5.91 -17.74
N ALA A 40 -2.73 -6.06 -18.59
CA ALA A 40 -1.44 -6.60 -18.16
C ALA A 40 -0.77 -5.71 -17.10
N ARG A 41 -0.90 -4.39 -17.22
CA ARG A 41 -0.40 -3.44 -16.22
C ARG A 41 -1.13 -3.55 -14.89
N ALA A 42 -2.45 -3.72 -14.91
CA ALA A 42 -3.23 -3.92 -13.70
C ALA A 42 -2.77 -5.18 -12.93
N GLU A 43 -2.56 -6.30 -13.62
CA GLU A 43 -2.06 -7.54 -13.01
C GLU A 43 -0.65 -7.38 -12.43
N GLN A 44 0.25 -6.67 -13.12
CA GLN A 44 1.59 -6.37 -12.60
C GLN A 44 1.53 -5.56 -11.30
N LEU A 45 0.74 -4.49 -11.28
CA LEU A 45 0.59 -3.63 -10.11
C LEU A 45 -0.08 -4.36 -8.95
N ALA A 46 -1.09 -5.21 -9.23
CA ALA A 46 -1.75 -6.04 -8.22
C ALA A 46 -0.76 -7.01 -7.57
N ALA A 47 0.02 -7.75 -8.37
CA ALA A 47 1.00 -8.70 -7.86
C ALA A 47 2.09 -8.02 -7.00
N LEU A 48 2.57 -6.84 -7.41
CA LEU A 48 3.55 -6.09 -6.61
C LEU A 48 2.94 -5.58 -5.29
N ALA A 49 1.69 -5.11 -5.33
CA ALA A 49 0.98 -4.69 -4.13
C ALA A 49 0.77 -5.85 -3.15
N GLU A 50 0.41 -7.04 -3.64
CA GLU A 50 0.30 -8.26 -2.83
C GLU A 50 1.63 -8.61 -2.15
N ILE A 51 2.74 -8.61 -2.89
CA ILE A 51 4.07 -8.89 -2.33
C ILE A 51 4.45 -7.88 -1.23
N SER A 52 4.22 -6.58 -1.48
CA SER A 52 4.50 -5.54 -0.49
C SER A 52 3.63 -5.71 0.76
N HIS A 53 2.33 -5.97 0.57
CA HIS A 53 1.39 -6.21 1.65
C HIS A 53 1.76 -7.44 2.48
N GLU A 54 2.04 -8.59 1.86
CA GLU A 54 2.47 -9.81 2.55
C GLU A 54 3.77 -9.60 3.33
N LEU A 55 4.71 -8.81 2.80
CA LEU A 55 5.93 -8.48 3.51
C LEU A 55 5.62 -7.74 4.80
N ILE A 56 4.79 -6.69 4.75
CA ILE A 56 4.48 -5.88 5.93
C ILE A 56 3.53 -6.61 6.87
N ALA A 57 2.42 -7.16 6.38
CA ALA A 57 1.35 -7.77 7.18
C ALA A 57 1.71 -9.10 7.87
N SER A 58 2.87 -9.70 7.56
CA SER A 58 3.22 -11.01 8.11
C SER A 58 3.44 -11.01 9.63
N ASP A 59 3.20 -12.18 10.23
CA ASP A 59 3.51 -12.44 11.64
C ASP A 59 4.99 -12.17 11.97
N ILE A 60 5.89 -12.46 11.02
CA ILE A 60 7.33 -12.20 11.17
C ILE A 60 7.59 -10.69 11.40
N THR A 61 6.88 -9.81 10.70
CA THR A 61 7.00 -8.36 10.93
C THR A 61 6.52 -7.97 12.32
N GLY A 62 5.37 -8.52 12.75
CA GLY A 62 4.83 -8.31 14.09
C GLY A 62 5.80 -8.77 15.19
N ASP A 63 6.38 -9.95 15.04
CA ASP A 63 7.39 -10.49 15.96
C ASP A 63 8.65 -9.62 16.04
N LEU A 64 9.13 -9.13 14.89
CA LEU A 64 10.29 -8.26 14.83
C LEU A 64 10.01 -6.89 15.46
N LEU A 65 8.81 -6.34 15.29
CA LEU A 65 8.38 -5.12 15.98
C LEU A 65 8.39 -5.31 17.50
N ALA A 66 7.80 -6.41 18.00
CA ALA A 66 7.76 -6.69 19.43
C ALA A 66 9.18 -6.89 20.03
N LYS A 67 10.06 -7.61 19.33
CA LYS A 67 11.44 -7.82 19.76
C LYS A 67 12.26 -6.54 19.72
N ALA A 68 12.14 -5.76 18.65
CA ALA A 68 12.85 -4.48 18.52
C ALA A 68 12.41 -3.49 19.62
N GLU A 69 11.13 -3.44 19.97
CA GLU A 69 10.65 -2.65 21.11
C GLU A 69 11.32 -3.09 22.43
N ALA A 70 11.36 -4.40 22.70
CA ALA A 70 12.01 -4.95 23.89
C ALA A 70 13.53 -4.70 23.93
N GLU A 71 14.17 -4.58 22.76
CA GLU A 71 15.58 -4.19 22.60
C GLU A 71 15.81 -2.67 22.69
N GLY A 72 14.76 -1.87 22.88
CA GLY A 72 14.87 -0.42 23.05
C GLY A 72 14.89 0.37 21.73
N ALA A 73 14.29 -0.14 20.65
CA ALA A 73 14.18 0.59 19.38
C ALA A 73 13.43 1.94 19.51
N SER A 74 12.59 2.08 20.52
CA SER A 74 11.89 3.32 20.90
C SER A 74 12.70 4.27 21.79
N SER A 75 13.96 3.92 22.12
CA SER A 75 14.84 4.72 22.98
C SER A 75 15.10 6.12 22.43
N ALA A 76 15.00 7.12 23.31
CA ALA A 76 15.33 8.52 22.98
C ALA A 76 16.83 8.77 22.76
N GLU A 77 17.69 7.79 23.03
CA GLU A 77 19.13 7.87 22.78
C GLU A 77 19.46 7.95 21.27
N ASP A 78 18.56 7.42 20.42
CA ASP A 78 18.62 7.59 18.97
C ASP A 78 17.26 8.05 18.42
N PRO A 79 17.03 9.37 18.36
CA PRO A 79 15.75 9.95 17.94
C PRO A 79 15.34 9.56 16.51
N TRP A 80 16.31 9.35 15.61
CA TRP A 80 16.00 8.95 14.23
C TRP A 80 15.48 7.53 14.19
N ARG A 81 16.18 6.60 14.87
CA ARG A 81 15.76 5.20 14.98
C ARG A 81 14.38 5.08 15.63
N ALA A 82 14.14 5.81 16.72
CA ALA A 82 12.85 5.81 17.40
C ALA A 82 11.71 6.35 16.52
N ALA A 83 11.97 7.41 15.74
CA ALA A 83 10.99 7.93 14.79
C ALA A 83 10.70 6.92 13.65
N ASN A 84 11.74 6.33 13.07
CA ASN A 84 11.60 5.33 12.01
C ASN A 84 10.82 4.10 12.52
N PHE A 85 11.13 3.63 13.72
CA PHE A 85 10.44 2.51 14.35
C PHE A 85 8.95 2.80 14.58
N ARG A 86 8.61 4.02 15.05
CA ARG A 86 7.20 4.45 15.20
C ARG A 86 6.46 4.44 13.86
N GLU A 87 7.09 4.89 12.78
CA GLU A 87 6.46 4.86 11.45
C GLU A 87 6.28 3.42 10.94
N MET A 88 7.22 2.51 11.23
CA MET A 88 7.06 1.08 10.93
C MET A 88 5.88 0.47 11.69
N GLN A 89 5.73 0.77 12.99
CA GLN A 89 4.57 0.34 13.78
C GLN A 89 3.26 0.86 13.19
N ARG A 90 3.22 2.15 12.84
CA ARG A 90 2.04 2.78 12.21
C ARG A 90 1.70 2.09 10.90
N ASN A 91 2.68 1.86 10.04
CA ASN A 91 2.47 1.22 8.75
C ASN A 91 1.97 -0.23 8.91
N TYR A 92 2.60 -1.01 9.79
CA TYR A 92 2.15 -2.37 10.13
C TYR A 92 0.70 -2.39 10.63
N LEU A 93 0.35 -1.50 11.56
CA LEU A 93 -1.01 -1.38 12.08
C LEU A 93 -2.00 -1.05 10.95
N MET A 94 -1.70 -0.06 10.12
CA MET A 94 -2.60 0.34 9.02
C MET A 94 -2.78 -0.78 7.99
N THR A 95 -1.73 -1.56 7.75
CA THR A 95 -1.75 -2.68 6.80
C THR A 95 -2.56 -3.87 7.34
N THR A 96 -2.52 -4.12 8.65
CA THR A 96 -3.17 -5.29 9.28
C THR A 96 -4.54 -5.00 9.88
N ALA A 97 -4.89 -3.73 10.09
CA ALA A 97 -6.13 -3.34 10.78
C ALA A 97 -7.41 -3.49 9.93
N ILE A 98 -7.29 -3.63 8.61
CA ILE A 98 -8.46 -3.63 7.72
C ILE A 98 -8.75 -5.06 7.24
N PRO A 99 -9.96 -5.59 7.48
CA PRO A 99 -10.40 -6.86 6.93
C PRO A 99 -10.30 -6.91 5.39
N ALA A 100 -9.86 -8.05 4.84
CA ALA A 100 -9.65 -8.21 3.40
C ALA A 100 -10.93 -8.02 2.57
N ASP A 101 -12.09 -8.38 3.12
CA ASP A 101 -13.41 -8.16 2.51
C ASP A 101 -13.73 -6.66 2.36
N LEU A 102 -13.40 -5.84 3.37
CA LEU A 102 -13.56 -4.39 3.32
C LEU A 102 -12.59 -3.74 2.31
N VAL A 103 -11.33 -4.20 2.25
CA VAL A 103 -10.37 -3.74 1.23
C VAL A 103 -10.87 -4.05 -0.18
N GLY A 104 -11.41 -5.26 -0.38
CA GLY A 104 -12.00 -5.68 -1.64
C GLY A 104 -13.25 -4.87 -2.02
N ALA A 105 -14.14 -4.62 -1.06
CA ALA A 105 -15.34 -3.80 -1.27
C ALA A 105 -14.97 -2.36 -1.68
N LEU A 106 -14.06 -1.73 -0.95
CA LEU A 106 -13.61 -0.37 -1.24
C LEU A 106 -12.93 -0.26 -2.62
N SER A 107 -12.11 -1.26 -2.99
CA SER A 107 -11.45 -1.30 -4.30
C SER A 107 -12.44 -1.40 -5.45
N ARG A 108 -13.51 -2.19 -5.30
CA ARG A 108 -14.59 -2.27 -6.30
C ARG A 108 -15.38 -0.97 -6.38
N ALA A 109 -15.79 -0.41 -5.25
CA ALA A 109 -16.52 0.86 -5.19
C ALA A 109 -15.72 2.00 -5.86
N LYS A 110 -14.40 2.07 -5.63
CA LYS A 110 -13.49 3.03 -6.28
C LYS A 110 -13.44 2.87 -7.80
N ASN A 111 -13.26 1.65 -8.30
CA ASN A 111 -13.21 1.39 -9.76
C ASN A 111 -14.52 1.75 -10.45
N LEU A 112 -15.65 1.36 -9.85
CA LEU A 112 -16.98 1.69 -10.37
C LEU A 112 -17.21 3.20 -10.39
N SER A 113 -16.85 3.89 -9.30
CA SER A 113 -16.94 5.35 -9.19
C SER A 113 -16.06 6.06 -10.22
N GLU A 114 -14.83 5.61 -10.42
CA GLU A 114 -13.92 6.17 -11.43
C GLU A 114 -14.46 5.98 -12.84
N THR A 115 -14.95 4.77 -13.16
CA THR A 115 -15.54 4.45 -14.46
C THR A 115 -16.76 5.33 -14.75
N ALA A 116 -17.67 5.46 -13.78
CA ALA A 116 -18.84 6.32 -13.90
C ALA A 116 -18.43 7.80 -14.08
N TRP A 117 -17.45 8.26 -13.29
CA TRP A 117 -16.93 9.62 -13.36
C TRP A 117 -16.33 9.98 -14.72
N ARG A 118 -15.63 9.05 -15.38
CA ARG A 118 -15.06 9.26 -16.73
C ARG A 118 -16.10 9.57 -17.79
N VAL A 119 -17.34 9.10 -17.60
CA VAL A 119 -18.48 9.39 -18.49
C VAL A 119 -19.26 10.62 -18.03
N ALA A 120 -19.56 10.69 -16.74
CA ALA A 120 -20.34 11.76 -16.11
C ALA A 120 -19.69 13.14 -16.27
N ARG A 121 -18.38 13.23 -16.06
CA ARG A 121 -17.67 14.52 -16.04
C ARG A 121 -17.68 15.23 -17.41
N PRO A 122 -17.32 14.59 -18.54
CA PRO A 122 -17.46 15.22 -19.86
C PRO A 122 -18.89 15.57 -20.24
N ALA A 123 -19.87 14.78 -19.77
CA ALA A 123 -21.29 15.04 -19.98
C ALA A 123 -21.87 16.14 -19.08
N SER A 124 -21.12 16.60 -18.06
CA SER A 124 -21.62 17.48 -17.00
C SER A 124 -22.89 16.94 -16.31
N ASP A 125 -23.00 15.62 -16.18
CA ASP A 125 -24.16 14.93 -15.63
C ASP A 125 -23.77 14.12 -14.39
N PHE A 126 -24.00 14.68 -13.22
CA PHE A 126 -23.67 14.05 -11.94
C PHE A 126 -24.56 12.84 -11.62
N GLU A 127 -25.79 12.79 -12.14
CA GLU A 127 -26.72 11.68 -11.90
C GLU A 127 -26.17 10.36 -12.44
N LEU A 128 -25.31 10.41 -13.48
CA LEU A 128 -24.60 9.25 -14.00
C LEU A 128 -23.56 8.68 -13.03
N ALA A 129 -23.02 9.50 -12.12
CA ALA A 129 -22.02 9.08 -11.12
C ALA A 129 -22.62 8.76 -9.75
N LEU A 130 -23.77 9.36 -9.42
CA LEU A 130 -24.41 9.27 -8.11
C LEU A 130 -24.59 7.82 -7.57
N PRO A 131 -25.03 6.82 -8.37
CA PRO A 131 -25.18 5.46 -7.87
C PRO A 131 -23.87 4.85 -7.39
N ALA A 132 -22.79 5.03 -8.16
CA ALA A 132 -21.48 4.48 -7.84
C ALA A 132 -20.85 5.19 -6.61
N PHE A 133 -21.11 6.49 -6.45
CA PHE A 133 -20.60 7.29 -5.33
C PHE A 133 -21.32 7.01 -4.01
N THR A 134 -22.53 6.46 -4.04
CA THR A 134 -23.28 6.12 -2.81
C THR A 134 -22.65 4.92 -2.09
N GLU A 135 -21.97 4.05 -2.82
CA GLU A 135 -21.26 2.88 -2.29
C GLU A 135 -19.81 3.20 -1.87
N LEU A 136 -19.29 4.38 -2.27
CA LEU A 136 -17.93 4.84 -1.98
C LEU A 136 -17.83 5.56 -0.63
#